data_AF-A0ABD0WEE4-F1
#
_entry.id   AF-A0ABD0WEE4-F1
#
_cell.length_a   1.000
_cell.length_b   1.000
_cell.length_c   1.000
_cell.angle_alpha   90.00
_cell.angle_beta   90.00
_cell.angle_gamma   90.00
#
_symmetry.space_group_name_H-M   'P 1'
#
loop_
_entity.id
_entity.type
_entity.pdbx_description
1 polymer ?
#
loop_
_entity_poly.entity_id
_entity_poly.type
_entity_poly.pdbx_seq_one_letter_code
_entity_poly.pdbx_strand_id
1 'polypeptide(L)'
;MDCGVVHLDNMEFKPMIQGSRGFTAETIKVDFHKLLGNSEASDLVPQVVYRDILCSVLGLFEVCLPVAYQDIYKMVHSHGAQAIILLRQHSEVLEEYRSRTLPNPPGEHGNSPVPSPIRALGNGNPGLYRQLLKVLNESEESCEDSSDEHEEEDCTEPSCHCAMLEGFLTRAQERKAQRESTGDHRQLPPTAVGAESLIIGAAVFQLRTLSKGITVLQLCLMATRKRYQNSGVGGSMIELLKNKSVCGAYDALLAHVDAGAVSFFKHCGFTDDPLINDVFREVRDDWINRTLMIYLPPFTTESASQIPGFSLIMPELEEEVEIAMEDALSAYQQQAVCVTRLVREIKTLRVKLELQRRELVILKGQLGLGNQLKMACQLLDKQRISDSDNPDQNGVEPSSEAVSTPPNV
;
A
#
# COMPACT_ATOMS: atom_id res chain seq x y z
N MET A 1 5.98 -9.50 -27.76
CA MET A 1 6.33 -8.10 -27.43
C MET A 1 5.05 -7.54 -26.93
N ASP A 2 4.88 -7.60 -25.63
CA ASP A 2 3.53 -7.58 -25.08
C ASP A 2 3.25 -6.12 -24.77
N CYS A 3 2.54 -5.47 -25.69
CA CYS A 3 1.88 -4.20 -25.41
C CYS A 3 1.19 -4.34 -24.06
N GLY A 4 1.38 -3.39 -23.15
CA GLY A 4 1.01 -3.51 -21.73
C GLY A 4 -0.50 -3.45 -21.47
N VAL A 5 -1.28 -4.17 -22.26
CA VAL A 5 -2.74 -4.15 -22.37
C VAL A 5 -3.18 -5.59 -22.66
N VAL A 6 -4.06 -6.13 -21.82
CA VAL A 6 -4.67 -7.45 -22.00
C VAL A 6 -6.18 -7.27 -21.88
N HIS A 7 -6.90 -7.62 -22.95
CA HIS A 7 -8.36 -7.70 -22.92
C HIS A 7 -8.76 -8.99 -22.20
N LEU A 8 -9.72 -8.88 -21.29
CA LEU A 8 -10.31 -9.95 -20.50
C LEU A 8 -11.79 -10.10 -20.87
N ASP A 9 -12.48 -11.06 -20.26
CA ASP A 9 -13.87 -11.35 -20.62
C ASP A 9 -14.83 -10.17 -20.39
N ASN A 10 -15.83 -10.10 -21.28
CA ASN A 10 -16.96 -9.18 -21.14
C ASN A 10 -17.87 -9.64 -19.99
N MET A 11 -18.34 -8.69 -19.19
CA MET A 11 -19.20 -8.92 -18.03
C MET A 11 -20.56 -8.24 -18.22
N GLU A 12 -21.64 -8.93 -17.87
CA GLU A 12 -22.99 -8.36 -17.82
C GLU A 12 -23.35 -7.94 -16.39
N PHE A 13 -23.79 -6.69 -16.22
CA PHE A 13 -24.20 -6.12 -14.95
C PHE A 13 -25.70 -5.82 -14.96
N LYS A 14 -26.36 -6.18 -13.86
CA LYS A 14 -27.77 -5.85 -13.63
C LYS A 14 -27.84 -4.77 -12.54
N PRO A 15 -28.24 -3.54 -12.88
CA PRO A 15 -28.40 -2.49 -11.88
C PRO A 15 -29.50 -2.87 -10.87
N MET A 16 -29.30 -2.49 -9.61
CA MET A 16 -30.21 -2.81 -8.51
C MET A 16 -31.51 -1.97 -8.52
N ILE A 17 -31.54 -0.90 -9.31
CA ILE A 17 -32.68 0.02 -9.44
C ILE A 17 -33.73 -0.60 -10.35
N GLN A 18 -34.92 -0.91 -9.79
CA GLN A 18 -36.04 -1.45 -10.55
C GLN A 18 -36.40 -0.55 -11.75
N GLY A 19 -36.41 -1.14 -12.95
CA GLY A 19 -36.71 -0.43 -14.21
C GLY A 19 -35.50 0.01 -15.03
N SER A 20 -34.28 -0.08 -14.51
CA SER A 20 -33.07 0.22 -15.29
C SER A 20 -32.57 -0.98 -16.10
N ARG A 21 -32.17 -0.74 -17.36
CA ARG A 21 -31.67 -1.78 -18.29
C ARG A 21 -30.28 -2.25 -17.84
N GLY A 22 -30.01 -3.55 -17.94
CA GLY A 22 -28.67 -4.09 -17.75
C GLY A 22 -27.65 -3.46 -18.70
N PHE A 23 -26.39 -3.43 -18.29
CA PHE A 23 -25.28 -2.91 -19.09
C PHE A 23 -24.16 -3.94 -19.18
N THR A 24 -23.41 -3.92 -20.27
CA THR A 24 -22.23 -4.76 -20.47
C THR A 24 -20.95 -3.94 -20.35
N ALA A 25 -19.92 -4.57 -19.78
CA ALA A 25 -18.59 -3.99 -19.69
C ALA A 25 -17.54 -4.91 -20.29
N GLU A 26 -16.66 -4.34 -21.09
CA GLU A 26 -15.37 -4.90 -21.44
C GLU A 26 -14.40 -4.69 -20.28
N THR A 27 -13.65 -5.73 -19.95
CA THR A 27 -12.62 -5.70 -18.91
C THR A 27 -11.25 -5.61 -19.57
N ILE A 28 -10.46 -4.60 -19.24
CA ILE A 28 -9.07 -4.49 -19.71
C ILE A 28 -8.11 -4.43 -18.52
N LYS A 29 -6.93 -5.05 -18.67
CA LYS A 29 -5.80 -4.96 -17.73
C LYS A 29 -4.67 -4.18 -18.40
N VAL A 30 -4.19 -3.13 -17.75
CA VAL A 30 -3.23 -2.16 -18.32
C VAL A 30 -2.05 -1.90 -17.39
N ASP A 31 -0.85 -1.82 -17.95
CA ASP A 31 0.39 -1.34 -17.30
C ASP A 31 0.71 0.04 -17.88
N PHE A 32 0.20 1.10 -17.23
CA PHE A 32 0.33 2.47 -17.73
C PHE A 32 1.78 2.94 -17.81
N HIS A 33 2.65 2.44 -16.94
CA HIS A 33 4.06 2.76 -16.92
C HIS A 33 4.78 2.27 -18.19
N LYS A 34 4.56 0.99 -18.57
CA LYS A 34 5.08 0.47 -19.85
C LYS A 34 4.40 1.11 -21.07
N LEU A 35 3.11 1.40 -20.97
CA LEU A 35 2.34 1.99 -22.07
C LEU A 35 2.84 3.40 -22.42
N LEU A 36 3.10 4.25 -21.42
CA LEU A 36 3.63 5.61 -21.62
C LEU A 36 5.08 5.62 -22.12
N GLY A 37 5.88 4.59 -21.78
CA GLY A 37 7.23 4.41 -22.31
C GLY A 37 7.29 4.00 -23.79
N ASN A 38 6.21 3.43 -24.34
CA ASN A 38 6.17 2.91 -25.71
C ASN A 38 5.43 3.86 -26.66
N SER A 39 6.19 4.62 -27.47
CA SER A 39 5.63 5.62 -28.40
C SER A 39 4.77 5.06 -29.54
N GLU A 40 4.76 3.74 -29.76
CA GLU A 40 4.01 3.07 -30.84
C GLU A 40 2.72 2.37 -30.35
N ALA A 41 2.32 2.58 -29.10
CA ALA A 41 1.10 1.99 -28.55
C ALA A 41 -0.15 2.45 -29.34
N SER A 42 -0.76 1.52 -30.07
CA SER A 42 -2.02 1.73 -30.81
C SER A 42 -3.21 1.94 -29.86
N ASP A 43 -4.33 2.41 -30.41
CA ASP A 43 -5.56 2.69 -29.65
C ASP A 43 -6.00 1.48 -28.81
N LEU A 44 -6.17 1.72 -27.52
CA LEU A 44 -6.48 0.72 -26.49
C LEU A 44 -7.93 0.23 -26.58
N VAL A 45 -8.79 1.10 -27.08
CA VAL A 45 -10.21 0.91 -27.35
C VAL A 45 -10.45 1.62 -28.68
N PRO A 46 -11.22 1.06 -29.62
CA PRO A 46 -11.46 1.70 -30.90
C PRO A 46 -11.93 3.15 -30.72
N GLN A 47 -11.24 4.10 -31.37
CA GLN A 47 -11.54 5.54 -31.35
C GLN A 47 -11.22 6.29 -30.04
N VAL A 48 -10.57 5.66 -29.05
CA VAL A 48 -10.20 6.31 -27.77
C VAL A 48 -8.69 6.24 -27.52
N VAL A 49 -8.08 7.42 -27.46
CA VAL A 49 -6.65 7.58 -27.14
C VAL A 49 -6.38 7.11 -25.72
N TYR A 50 -5.34 6.30 -25.51
CA TYR A 50 -5.01 5.74 -24.20
C TYR A 50 -4.76 6.78 -23.10
N ARG A 51 -4.33 8.00 -23.48
CA ARG A 51 -4.18 9.15 -22.57
C ARG A 51 -5.52 9.63 -22.03
N ASP A 52 -6.59 9.57 -22.81
CA ASP A 52 -7.95 9.93 -22.37
C ASP A 52 -8.46 8.90 -21.35
N ILE A 53 -8.11 7.62 -21.52
CA ILE A 53 -8.38 6.55 -20.53
C ILE A 53 -7.64 6.84 -19.23
N LEU A 54 -6.33 7.14 -19.28
CA LEU A 54 -5.55 7.50 -18.10
C LEU A 54 -6.13 8.72 -17.37
N CYS A 55 -6.41 9.82 -18.07
CA CYS A 55 -7.05 11.00 -17.48
C CYS A 55 -8.40 10.67 -16.82
N SER A 56 -9.20 9.81 -17.44
CA SER A 56 -10.50 9.39 -16.92
C SER A 56 -10.40 8.45 -15.71
N VAL A 57 -9.36 7.59 -15.64
CA VAL A 57 -9.05 6.76 -14.46
C VAL A 57 -8.58 7.63 -13.29
N LEU A 58 -7.67 8.58 -13.56
CA LEU A 58 -7.16 9.51 -12.54
C LEU A 58 -8.30 10.37 -11.97
N GLY A 59 -9.15 10.94 -12.84
CA GLY A 59 -10.32 11.70 -12.40
C GLY A 59 -11.37 10.84 -11.68
N LEU A 60 -11.54 9.57 -12.04
CA LEU A 60 -12.41 8.65 -11.29
C LEU A 60 -11.90 8.47 -9.85
N PHE A 61 -10.60 8.27 -9.65
CA PHE A 61 -10.03 8.15 -8.31
C PHE A 61 -10.13 9.47 -7.53
N GLU A 62 -9.88 10.62 -8.17
CA GLU A 62 -10.03 11.95 -7.57
C GLU A 62 -11.46 12.22 -7.05
N VAL A 63 -12.48 11.82 -7.83
CA VAL A 63 -13.90 11.97 -7.41
C VAL A 63 -14.26 11.04 -6.25
N CYS A 64 -13.66 9.84 -6.19
CA CYS A 64 -14.15 8.76 -5.34
C CYS A 64 -13.30 8.48 -4.08
N LEU A 65 -12.07 8.98 -3.99
CA LEU A 65 -11.13 8.64 -2.93
C LEU A 65 -10.56 9.90 -2.26
N PRO A 66 -10.40 9.92 -0.92
CA PRO A 66 -9.78 11.02 -0.20
C PRO A 66 -8.26 10.95 -0.33
N VAL A 67 -7.74 11.18 -1.54
CA VAL A 67 -6.32 11.10 -1.89
C VAL A 67 -5.96 12.27 -2.81
N ALA A 68 -4.85 12.94 -2.55
CA ALA A 68 -4.36 14.00 -3.42
C ALA A 68 -4.01 13.48 -4.83
N TYR A 69 -4.44 14.19 -5.87
CA TYR A 69 -4.23 13.83 -7.28
C TYR A 69 -2.79 13.39 -7.61
N GLN A 70 -1.78 14.07 -7.05
CA GLN A 70 -0.38 13.73 -7.30
C GLN A 70 -0.04 12.31 -6.87
N ASP A 71 -0.57 11.85 -5.74
CA ASP A 71 -0.28 10.53 -5.20
C ASP A 71 -1.09 9.44 -5.93
N ILE A 72 -2.30 9.76 -6.38
CA ILE A 72 -3.04 8.94 -7.35
C ILE A 72 -2.20 8.74 -8.62
N TYR A 73 -1.66 9.82 -9.20
CA TYR A 73 -0.83 9.74 -10.40
C TYR A 73 0.45 8.91 -10.16
N LYS A 74 1.17 9.16 -9.06
CA LYS A 74 2.36 8.38 -8.66
C LYS A 74 2.03 6.89 -8.51
N MET A 75 0.91 6.54 -7.87
CA MET A 75 0.48 5.15 -7.70
C MET A 75 0.13 4.48 -9.04
N VAL A 76 -0.74 5.10 -9.84
CA VAL A 76 -1.17 4.59 -11.16
C VAL A 76 0.00 4.43 -12.13
N HIS A 77 1.00 5.32 -12.07
CA HIS A 77 2.18 5.30 -12.93
C HIS A 77 3.41 4.61 -12.32
N SER A 78 3.28 4.01 -11.12
CA SER A 78 4.41 3.38 -10.44
C SER A 78 4.91 2.12 -11.16
N HIS A 79 6.21 1.85 -11.07
CA HIS A 79 6.82 0.71 -11.77
C HIS A 79 6.25 -0.62 -11.26
N GLY A 80 5.66 -1.41 -12.17
CA GLY A 80 5.03 -2.69 -11.85
C GLY A 80 3.60 -2.59 -11.30
N ALA A 81 3.02 -1.39 -11.18
CA ALA A 81 1.59 -1.25 -10.96
C ALA A 81 0.80 -1.63 -12.22
N GLN A 82 -0.35 -2.24 -12.00
CA GLN A 82 -1.27 -2.70 -13.04
C GLN A 82 -2.68 -2.24 -12.67
N ALA A 83 -3.45 -1.82 -13.68
CA ALA A 83 -4.82 -1.37 -13.53
C ALA A 83 -5.77 -2.34 -14.23
N ILE A 84 -6.78 -2.85 -13.52
CA ILE A 84 -8.01 -3.38 -14.12
C ILE A 84 -8.96 -2.21 -14.32
N ILE A 85 -9.52 -2.08 -15.53
CA ILE A 85 -10.46 -1.02 -15.90
C ILE A 85 -11.68 -1.68 -16.54
N LEU A 86 -12.86 -1.28 -16.08
CA LEU A 86 -14.14 -1.72 -16.64
C LEU A 86 -14.70 -0.61 -17.52
N LEU A 87 -14.95 -0.94 -18.79
CA LEU A 87 -15.36 -0.02 -19.85
C LEU A 87 -16.72 -0.46 -20.42
N ARG A 88 -17.70 0.43 -20.53
CA ARG A 88 -18.95 0.07 -21.21
C ARG A 88 -18.77 -0.12 -22.70
N GLN A 89 -19.65 -0.93 -23.27
CA GLN A 89 -19.81 -0.95 -24.72
C GLN A 89 -20.26 0.42 -25.23
N HIS A 90 -19.51 0.94 -26.19
CA HIS A 90 -19.72 2.24 -26.83
C HIS A 90 -21.13 2.39 -27.46
N SER A 91 -21.68 1.30 -27.99
CA SER A 91 -23.04 1.21 -28.53
C SER A 91 -24.11 1.54 -27.49
N GLU A 92 -24.01 0.98 -26.27
CA GLU A 92 -24.98 1.23 -25.21
C GLU A 92 -24.96 2.68 -24.72
N VAL A 93 -23.78 3.29 -24.65
CA VAL A 93 -23.62 4.69 -24.22
C VAL A 93 -24.19 5.64 -25.28
N LEU A 94 -24.03 5.32 -26.57
CA LEU A 94 -24.72 6.03 -27.65
C LEU A 94 -26.25 5.85 -27.58
N GLU A 95 -26.76 4.66 -27.29
CA GLU A 95 -28.21 4.44 -27.07
C GLU A 95 -28.72 5.25 -25.88
N GLU A 96 -27.99 5.28 -24.76
CA GLU A 96 -28.32 6.07 -23.57
C GLU A 96 -28.44 7.56 -23.92
N TYR A 97 -27.43 8.15 -24.58
CA TYR A 97 -27.48 9.57 -24.96
C TYR A 97 -28.59 9.88 -25.99
N ARG A 98 -28.91 8.96 -26.90
CA ARG A 98 -30.07 9.09 -27.81
C ARG A 98 -31.41 9.01 -27.06
N SER A 99 -31.50 8.20 -26.02
CA SER A 99 -32.73 8.06 -25.24
C SER A 99 -33.03 9.29 -24.36
N ARG A 100 -31.99 9.99 -23.89
CA ARG A 100 -32.12 11.25 -23.14
C ARG A 100 -32.61 12.44 -23.99
N THR A 101 -32.42 12.39 -25.31
CA THR A 101 -32.85 13.43 -26.26
C THR A 101 -34.31 13.26 -26.74
N LEU A 102 -35.06 12.30 -26.20
CA LEU A 102 -36.52 12.31 -26.35
C LEU A 102 -37.17 13.13 -25.22
N PRO A 103 -38.05 14.10 -25.52
CA PRO A 103 -38.74 14.84 -24.49
C PRO A 103 -39.68 13.92 -23.70
N ASN A 104 -39.53 13.94 -22.37
CA ASN A 104 -40.61 13.49 -21.50
C ASN A 104 -41.89 14.26 -21.86
N PRO A 105 -43.08 13.61 -21.91
CA PRO A 105 -44.33 14.33 -22.11
C PRO A 105 -44.48 15.37 -20.98
N PRO A 106 -45.03 16.57 -21.26
CA PRO A 106 -44.96 17.71 -20.34
C PRO A 106 -45.78 17.49 -19.08
N GLY A 107 -45.14 16.89 -18.08
CA GLY A 107 -45.53 16.89 -16.68
C GLY A 107 -44.73 17.96 -15.95
N GLU A 108 -45.44 18.84 -15.25
CA GLU A 108 -44.94 20.03 -14.56
C GLU A 108 -43.69 19.77 -13.70
N HIS A 109 -42.65 20.62 -13.86
CA HIS A 109 -42.07 21.45 -12.79
C HIS A 109 -40.81 22.22 -13.24
N GLY A 110 -40.66 23.45 -12.74
CA GLY A 110 -39.35 24.08 -12.48
C GLY A 110 -38.62 24.73 -13.67
N ASN A 111 -38.75 26.05 -13.82
CA ASN A 111 -37.79 26.85 -14.58
C ASN A 111 -36.39 26.75 -13.95
N SER A 112 -35.38 26.37 -14.73
CA SER A 112 -33.95 26.51 -14.37
C SER A 112 -33.22 27.27 -15.48
N PRO A 113 -32.26 28.18 -15.17
CA PRO A 113 -31.73 29.10 -16.16
C PRO A 113 -30.61 28.50 -17.02
N VAL A 114 -30.59 28.91 -18.29
CA VAL A 114 -29.57 28.57 -19.29
C VAL A 114 -28.16 29.01 -18.84
N PRO A 115 -27.15 28.14 -18.79
CA PRO A 115 -25.77 28.54 -18.52
C PRO A 115 -25.15 29.19 -19.77
N SER A 116 -24.59 30.38 -19.60
CA SER A 116 -23.89 31.14 -20.67
C SER A 116 -22.50 30.55 -20.97
N PRO A 117 -21.96 30.71 -22.20
CA PRO A 117 -20.61 30.27 -22.54
C PRO A 117 -19.56 31.10 -21.78
N ILE A 118 -18.76 30.42 -20.96
CA ILE A 118 -17.68 31.06 -20.18
C ILE A 118 -16.45 31.24 -21.08
N ARG A 119 -15.94 32.48 -21.14
CA ARG A 119 -14.70 32.81 -21.86
C ARG A 119 -13.48 32.18 -21.19
N ALA A 120 -12.52 31.76 -22.01
CA ALA A 120 -11.17 31.45 -21.54
C ALA A 120 -10.57 32.69 -20.84
N LEU A 121 -10.11 32.49 -19.60
CA LEU A 121 -9.28 33.43 -18.86
C LEU A 121 -8.06 32.65 -18.36
N GLY A 122 -6.85 33.14 -18.66
CA GLY A 122 -5.61 32.42 -18.43
C GLY A 122 -4.90 32.80 -17.12
N ASN A 123 -3.86 32.02 -16.83
CA ASN A 123 -2.85 32.11 -15.77
C ASN A 123 -3.31 31.69 -14.36
N GLY A 124 -2.60 30.67 -13.83
CA GLY A 124 -2.86 29.99 -12.55
C GLY A 124 -3.53 28.63 -12.81
N ASN A 125 -2.79 27.53 -12.63
CA ASN A 125 -3.25 26.18 -12.99
C ASN A 125 -3.96 25.31 -11.91
N PRO A 126 -4.56 25.83 -10.81
CA PRO A 126 -5.48 25.03 -9.96
C PRO A 126 -6.77 24.60 -10.67
N GLY A 127 -7.21 25.34 -11.70
CA GLY A 127 -8.55 25.19 -12.29
C GLY A 127 -8.80 23.90 -13.10
N LEU A 128 -7.75 23.15 -13.49
CA LEU A 128 -7.90 21.97 -14.37
C LEU A 128 -8.55 20.78 -13.66
N TYR A 129 -8.19 20.52 -12.41
CA TYR A 129 -8.77 19.42 -11.63
C TYR A 129 -10.27 19.66 -11.38
N ARG A 130 -10.65 20.89 -11.05
CA ARG A 130 -12.06 21.30 -10.93
C ARG A 130 -12.85 21.12 -12.24
N GLN A 131 -12.22 21.34 -13.39
CA GLN A 131 -12.83 21.05 -14.70
C GLN A 131 -12.92 19.54 -15.00
N LEU A 132 -11.95 18.74 -14.56
CA LEU A 132 -11.98 17.28 -14.68
C LEU A 132 -13.14 16.67 -13.86
N LEU A 133 -13.28 17.10 -12.61
CA LEU A 133 -14.41 16.74 -11.74
C LEU A 133 -15.74 17.09 -12.43
N LYS A 134 -15.85 18.30 -12.99
CA LYS A 134 -17.04 18.75 -13.72
C LYS A 134 -17.35 17.88 -14.94
N VAL A 135 -16.36 17.55 -15.78
CA VAL A 135 -16.55 16.69 -16.96
C VAL A 135 -17.06 15.29 -16.59
N LEU A 136 -16.58 14.72 -15.48
CA LEU A 136 -17.00 13.41 -15.00
C LEU A 136 -18.40 13.45 -14.36
N ASN A 137 -18.66 14.42 -13.48
CA ASN A 137 -19.95 14.58 -12.81
C ASN A 137 -21.06 15.01 -13.78
N GLU A 138 -20.76 15.78 -14.83
CA GLU A 138 -21.74 16.12 -15.89
C GLU A 138 -22.11 14.90 -16.77
N SER A 139 -21.38 13.79 -16.69
CA SER A 139 -21.83 12.50 -17.24
C SER A 139 -22.80 11.76 -16.30
N GLU A 140 -23.13 12.35 -15.14
CA GLU A 140 -23.98 11.83 -14.07
C GLU A 140 -25.10 12.82 -13.70
N GLU A 141 -26.10 12.96 -14.58
CA GLU A 141 -27.35 13.67 -14.23
C GLU A 141 -28.18 12.90 -13.18
N SER A 142 -27.77 12.93 -11.90
CA SER A 142 -28.67 12.92 -10.73
C SER A 142 -27.91 13.06 -9.38
N CYS A 143 -28.46 13.90 -8.50
CA CYS A 143 -28.22 13.98 -7.05
C CYS A 143 -26.91 14.64 -6.51
N GLU A 144 -27.14 15.91 -6.13
CA GLU A 144 -26.57 16.68 -5.00
C GLU A 144 -25.13 17.22 -5.11
N ASP A 145 -25.05 18.57 -5.12
CA ASP A 145 -23.83 19.36 -4.91
C ASP A 145 -23.26 19.12 -3.50
N SER A 146 -22.26 18.23 -3.37
CA SER A 146 -21.33 18.26 -2.24
C SER A 146 -20.26 19.30 -2.57
N SER A 147 -20.42 20.52 -2.07
CA SER A 147 -19.42 21.58 -2.18
C SER A 147 -18.35 21.39 -1.12
N ASP A 148 -17.51 20.37 -1.27
CA ASP A 148 -16.30 20.22 -0.44
C ASP A 148 -15.21 21.19 -0.96
N GLU A 149 -14.78 22.09 -0.07
CA GLU A 149 -13.71 23.05 -0.33
C GLU A 149 -12.35 22.36 -0.17
N HIS A 150 -11.80 21.84 -1.27
CA HIS A 150 -10.42 21.34 -1.29
C HIS A 150 -9.41 22.49 -1.18
N GLU A 151 -8.53 22.43 -0.17
CA GLU A 151 -7.42 23.37 -0.03
C GLU A 151 -6.41 23.20 -1.18
N GLU A 152 -5.94 24.31 -1.76
CA GLU A 152 -5.07 24.29 -2.94
C GLU A 152 -3.59 24.08 -2.55
N GLU A 153 -2.98 22.98 -3.00
CA GLU A 153 -1.52 22.76 -2.88
C GLU A 153 -0.77 23.25 -4.13
N ASP A 154 0.24 24.11 -3.89
CA ASP A 154 0.99 24.83 -4.92
C ASP A 154 1.99 23.89 -5.66
N CYS A 155 1.70 23.56 -6.92
CA CYS A 155 2.42 22.52 -7.67
C CYS A 155 3.70 23.03 -8.35
N THR A 156 4.86 22.50 -7.94
CA THR A 156 6.19 22.95 -8.44
C THR A 156 6.95 21.94 -9.33
N GLU A 157 6.29 21.10 -10.14
CA GLU A 157 6.94 20.35 -11.24
C GLU A 157 6.12 20.36 -12.55
N PRO A 158 6.75 20.40 -13.75
CA PRO A 158 6.17 21.18 -14.85
C PRO A 158 5.75 20.42 -16.13
N SER A 159 4.70 20.96 -16.76
CA SER A 159 4.37 20.95 -18.20
C SER A 159 3.75 19.71 -18.86
N CYS A 160 4.33 18.51 -18.77
CA CYS A 160 3.88 17.40 -19.65
C CYS A 160 2.51 16.82 -19.26
N HIS A 161 2.25 16.67 -17.95
CA HIS A 161 0.97 16.17 -17.45
C HIS A 161 -0.15 17.20 -17.65
N CYS A 162 0.09 18.47 -17.34
CA CYS A 162 -0.89 19.55 -17.55
C CYS A 162 -1.36 19.62 -19.01
N ALA A 163 -0.44 19.57 -19.98
CA ALA A 163 -0.79 19.56 -21.40
C ALA A 163 -1.60 18.32 -21.83
N MET A 164 -1.38 17.16 -21.20
CA MET A 164 -2.21 15.96 -21.43
C MET A 164 -3.64 16.16 -20.90
N LEU A 165 -3.77 16.70 -19.68
CA LEU A 165 -5.06 16.95 -19.04
C LEU A 165 -5.85 18.06 -19.76
N GLU A 166 -5.20 19.17 -20.10
CA GLU A 166 -5.77 20.27 -20.91
C GLU A 166 -6.34 19.73 -22.23
N GLY A 167 -5.55 18.96 -22.99
CA GLY A 167 -6.01 18.36 -24.24
C GLY A 167 -7.18 17.39 -24.06
N PHE A 168 -7.21 16.61 -22.97
CA PHE A 168 -8.35 15.75 -22.63
C PHE A 168 -9.61 16.57 -22.34
N LEU A 169 -9.49 17.63 -21.54
CA LEU A 169 -10.62 18.52 -21.21
C LEU A 169 -11.18 19.22 -22.45
N THR A 170 -10.33 19.71 -23.35
CA THR A 170 -10.78 20.27 -24.64
C THR A 170 -11.57 19.25 -25.45
N ARG A 171 -11.05 18.02 -25.62
CA ARG A 171 -11.76 16.96 -26.34
C ARG A 171 -13.10 16.59 -25.69
N ALA A 172 -13.16 16.50 -24.35
CA ALA A 172 -14.41 16.20 -23.64
C ALA A 172 -15.44 17.33 -23.78
N GLN A 173 -15.00 18.60 -23.79
CA GLN A 173 -15.85 19.76 -24.07
C GLN A 173 -16.35 19.77 -25.51
N GLU A 174 -15.51 19.44 -26.50
CA GLU A 174 -15.94 19.27 -27.90
C GLU A 174 -17.00 18.16 -28.03
N ARG A 175 -16.80 17.01 -27.37
CA ARG A 175 -17.77 15.91 -27.31
C ARG A 175 -19.07 16.30 -26.62
N LYS A 176 -19.03 17.18 -25.61
CA LYS A 176 -20.22 17.76 -24.98
C LYS A 176 -20.95 18.71 -25.95
N ALA A 177 -20.24 19.64 -26.59
CA ALA A 177 -20.82 20.54 -27.58
C ALA A 177 -21.42 19.78 -28.80
N GLN A 178 -20.84 18.66 -29.21
CA GLN A 178 -21.42 17.76 -30.22
C GLN A 178 -22.76 17.16 -29.76
N ARG A 179 -22.87 16.75 -28.48
CA ARG A 179 -24.12 16.24 -27.91
C ARG A 179 -25.20 17.34 -27.81
N GLU A 180 -24.84 18.54 -27.39
CA GLU A 180 -25.76 19.67 -27.22
C GLU A 180 -26.23 20.28 -28.57
N SER A 181 -25.34 20.35 -29.57
CA SER A 181 -25.69 20.89 -30.90
C SER A 181 -26.46 19.90 -31.79
N THR A 182 -26.44 18.61 -31.45
CA THR A 182 -27.20 17.56 -32.15
C THR A 182 -28.57 17.40 -31.50
N GLY A 183 -29.47 18.36 -31.73
CA GLY A 183 -30.85 18.32 -31.23
C GLY A 183 -31.66 17.10 -31.71
N ASP A 184 -32.79 16.86 -31.02
CA ASP A 184 -33.64 15.66 -30.87
C ASP A 184 -33.79 14.63 -32.02
N HIS A 185 -33.40 14.95 -33.26
CA HIS A 185 -33.69 14.13 -34.46
C HIS A 185 -32.48 13.81 -35.34
N ARG A 186 -31.23 14.04 -34.88
CA ARG A 186 -30.02 13.57 -35.58
C ARG A 186 -29.30 12.47 -34.83
N GLN A 187 -28.77 11.50 -35.57
CA GLN A 187 -27.95 10.42 -35.01
C GLN A 187 -26.66 11.02 -34.44
N LEU A 188 -26.46 10.90 -33.12
CA LEU A 188 -25.19 11.26 -32.48
C LEU A 188 -24.04 10.50 -33.14
N PRO A 189 -22.95 11.20 -33.55
CA PRO A 189 -21.79 10.55 -34.16
C PRO A 189 -21.04 9.72 -33.12
N PRO A 190 -20.35 8.63 -33.51
CA PRO A 190 -19.56 7.84 -32.58
C PRO A 190 -18.55 8.66 -31.78
N THR A 191 -17.96 9.69 -32.39
CA THR A 191 -17.02 10.62 -31.76
C THR A 191 -17.57 11.37 -30.54
N ALA A 192 -18.88 11.42 -30.34
CA ALA A 192 -19.52 12.12 -29.22
C ALA A 192 -19.38 11.39 -27.87
N VAL A 193 -18.84 10.16 -27.85
CA VAL A 193 -18.57 9.35 -26.67
C VAL A 193 -17.07 9.24 -26.46
N GLY A 194 -16.58 9.59 -25.27
CA GLY A 194 -15.17 9.49 -24.91
C GLY A 194 -14.92 8.62 -23.68
N ALA A 195 -13.66 8.50 -23.26
CA ALA A 195 -13.28 7.76 -22.06
C ALA A 195 -14.04 8.24 -20.80
N GLU A 196 -14.36 9.54 -20.73
CA GLU A 196 -15.18 10.15 -19.68
C GLU A 196 -16.61 9.59 -19.60
N SER A 197 -17.09 8.89 -20.63
CA SER A 197 -18.41 8.26 -20.67
C SER A 197 -18.35 6.74 -20.54
N LEU A 198 -17.23 6.12 -20.89
CA LEU A 198 -17.07 4.66 -20.97
C LEU A 198 -16.64 4.02 -19.64
N ILE A 199 -15.77 4.67 -18.85
CA ILE A 199 -15.25 4.07 -17.61
C ILE A 199 -16.36 3.90 -16.57
N ILE A 200 -16.42 2.70 -15.98
CA ILE A 200 -17.37 2.30 -14.94
C ILE A 200 -16.70 2.28 -13.57
N GLY A 201 -15.52 1.67 -13.53
CA GLY A 201 -14.71 1.45 -12.35
C GLY A 201 -13.28 1.11 -12.73
N ALA A 202 -12.37 1.29 -11.79
CA ALA A 202 -10.96 0.95 -11.95
C ALA A 202 -10.37 0.45 -10.63
N ALA A 203 -9.42 -0.47 -10.71
CA ALA A 203 -8.66 -1.00 -9.59
C ALA A 203 -7.17 -1.05 -9.94
N VAL A 204 -6.32 -0.39 -9.16
CA VAL A 204 -4.86 -0.37 -9.32
C VAL A 204 -4.25 -1.27 -8.27
N PHE A 205 -3.42 -2.21 -8.69
CA PHE A 205 -2.75 -3.17 -7.83
C PHE A 205 -1.28 -3.33 -8.19
N GLN A 206 -0.49 -3.83 -7.25
CA GLN A 206 0.92 -4.15 -7.45
C GLN A 206 1.26 -5.49 -6.81
N LEU A 207 1.99 -6.34 -7.53
CA LEU A 207 2.56 -7.56 -6.97
C LEU A 207 3.88 -7.21 -6.25
N ARG A 208 4.01 -7.59 -4.98
CA ARG A 208 5.22 -7.36 -4.17
C ARG A 208 5.66 -8.66 -3.50
N THR A 209 6.96 -8.87 -3.33
CA THR A 209 7.50 -9.99 -2.54
C THR A 209 8.09 -9.44 -1.25
N LEU A 210 7.65 -9.97 -0.11
CA LEU A 210 8.05 -9.53 1.23
C LEU A 210 9.37 -10.15 1.67
N SER A 211 9.95 -9.65 2.77
CA SER A 211 11.25 -10.10 3.28
C SER A 211 11.34 -11.61 3.55
N LYS A 212 10.20 -12.23 3.87
CA LYS A 212 10.04 -13.66 4.16
C LYS A 212 9.83 -14.53 2.90
N GLY A 213 9.89 -13.96 1.69
CA GLY A 213 9.63 -14.65 0.43
C GLY A 213 8.14 -14.80 0.06
N ILE A 214 7.24 -14.32 0.93
CA ILE A 214 5.78 -14.33 0.69
C ILE A 214 5.46 -13.30 -0.40
N THR A 215 4.73 -13.71 -1.44
CA THR A 215 4.30 -12.84 -2.53
C THR A 215 2.88 -12.35 -2.29
N VAL A 216 2.70 -11.03 -2.27
CA VAL A 216 1.43 -10.37 -1.97
C VAL A 216 0.95 -9.55 -3.15
N LEU A 217 -0.36 -9.60 -3.37
CA LEU A 217 -1.06 -8.72 -4.31
C LEU A 217 -1.61 -7.54 -3.50
N GLN A 218 -1.01 -6.36 -3.61
CA GLN A 218 -1.48 -5.17 -2.91
C GLN A 218 -2.46 -4.39 -3.80
N LEU A 219 -3.71 -4.23 -3.36
CA LEU A 219 -4.67 -3.30 -3.93
C LEU A 219 -4.35 -1.90 -3.42
N CYS A 220 -3.92 -1.00 -4.31
CA CYS A 220 -3.51 0.36 -3.99
C CYS A 220 -4.67 1.35 -4.05
N LEU A 221 -5.48 1.28 -5.12
CA LEU A 221 -6.62 2.15 -5.35
C LEU A 221 -7.77 1.34 -5.95
N MET A 222 -9.01 1.63 -5.56
CA MET A 222 -10.19 1.03 -6.18
C MET A 222 -11.37 1.99 -6.11
N ALA A 223 -12.01 2.25 -7.25
CA ALA A 223 -13.15 3.15 -7.34
C ALA A 223 -14.19 2.64 -8.35
N THR A 224 -15.44 3.03 -8.13
CA THR A 224 -16.56 2.78 -9.03
C THR A 224 -17.43 4.03 -9.03
N ARG A 225 -17.79 4.51 -10.22
CA ARG A 225 -18.62 5.70 -10.39
C ARG A 225 -19.94 5.59 -9.62
N LYS A 226 -20.41 6.71 -9.08
CA LYS A 226 -21.61 6.80 -8.22
C LYS A 226 -22.82 6.13 -8.89
N ARG A 227 -23.06 6.41 -10.17
CA ARG A 227 -24.13 5.79 -10.99
C ARG A 227 -24.09 4.26 -11.16
N TYR A 228 -22.95 3.61 -10.89
CA TYR A 228 -22.78 2.16 -10.97
C TYR A 228 -22.48 1.50 -9.60
N GLN A 229 -22.50 2.26 -8.51
CA GLN A 229 -22.43 1.68 -7.17
C GLN A 229 -23.65 0.75 -6.93
N ASN A 230 -23.48 -0.27 -6.10
CA ASN A 230 -24.47 -1.32 -5.83
C ASN A 230 -24.93 -2.15 -7.07
N SER A 231 -24.27 -2.04 -8.23
CA SER A 231 -24.58 -2.86 -9.42
C SER A 231 -23.71 -4.13 -9.57
N GLY A 232 -22.89 -4.46 -8.57
CA GLY A 232 -21.97 -5.61 -8.58
C GLY A 232 -20.57 -5.32 -9.11
N VAL A 233 -20.34 -4.17 -9.77
CA VAL A 233 -19.05 -3.77 -10.37
C VAL A 233 -17.86 -3.91 -9.42
N GLY A 234 -17.94 -3.37 -8.21
CA GLY A 234 -16.85 -3.48 -7.22
C GLY A 234 -16.55 -4.94 -6.85
N GLY A 235 -17.59 -5.77 -6.66
CA GLY A 235 -17.42 -7.19 -6.37
C GLY A 235 -16.75 -7.94 -7.53
N SER A 236 -17.15 -7.66 -8.76
CA SER A 236 -16.54 -8.25 -9.96
C SER A 236 -15.06 -7.85 -10.13
N MET A 237 -14.67 -6.62 -9.79
CA MET A 237 -13.25 -6.24 -9.76
C MET A 237 -12.47 -7.03 -8.70
N ILE A 238 -13.05 -7.28 -7.53
CA ILE A 238 -12.43 -8.12 -6.50
C ILE A 238 -12.31 -9.58 -6.96
N GLU A 239 -13.31 -10.16 -7.63
CA GLU A 239 -13.21 -11.51 -8.20
C GLU A 239 -12.15 -11.62 -9.31
N LEU A 240 -11.96 -10.56 -10.12
CA LEU A 240 -10.84 -10.47 -11.07
C LEU A 240 -9.48 -10.43 -10.35
N LEU A 241 -9.36 -9.69 -9.24
CA LEU A 241 -8.15 -9.64 -8.42
C LEU A 241 -7.88 -10.98 -7.70
N LYS A 242 -8.93 -11.75 -7.38
CA LYS A 242 -8.80 -13.12 -6.84
C LYS A 242 -8.30 -14.13 -7.86
N ASN A 243 -8.47 -13.86 -9.15
CA ASN A 243 -8.08 -14.77 -10.22
C ASN A 243 -6.55 -14.70 -10.47
N LYS A 244 -5.82 -15.70 -9.98
CA LYS A 244 -4.36 -15.82 -10.14
C LYS A 244 -3.92 -15.86 -11.61
N SER A 245 -4.77 -16.31 -12.54
CA SER A 245 -4.48 -16.25 -13.99
C SER A 245 -4.50 -14.82 -14.53
N VAL A 246 -5.23 -13.90 -13.90
CA VAL A 246 -5.31 -12.48 -14.27
C VAL A 246 -4.21 -11.68 -13.59
N CYS A 247 -4.02 -11.84 -12.27
CA CYS A 247 -3.10 -11.00 -11.49
C CYS A 247 -1.69 -11.60 -11.29
N GLY A 248 -1.48 -12.87 -11.67
CA GLY A 248 -0.27 -13.62 -11.37
C GLY A 248 -0.42 -14.44 -10.07
N ALA A 249 0.56 -15.30 -9.79
CA ALA A 249 0.58 -16.09 -8.57
C ALA A 249 0.91 -15.21 -7.35
N TYR A 250 0.11 -15.34 -6.29
CA TYR A 250 0.31 -14.67 -5.00
C TYR A 250 -0.25 -15.53 -3.85
N ASP A 251 0.21 -15.24 -2.64
CA ASP A 251 -0.11 -15.95 -1.39
C ASP A 251 -1.21 -15.25 -0.59
N ALA A 252 -1.27 -13.91 -0.65
CA ALA A 252 -2.34 -13.10 -0.05
C ALA A 252 -2.66 -11.85 -0.88
N LEU A 253 -3.92 -11.43 -0.88
CA LEU A 253 -4.40 -10.18 -1.47
C LEU A 253 -4.73 -9.19 -0.34
N LEU A 254 -4.08 -8.03 -0.35
CA LEU A 254 -4.14 -7.03 0.72
C LEU A 254 -4.84 -5.78 0.22
N ALA A 255 -5.65 -5.15 1.06
CA ALA A 255 -6.26 -3.86 0.79
C ALA A 255 -6.22 -2.98 2.04
N HIS A 256 -5.97 -1.69 1.87
CA HIS A 256 -6.09 -0.69 2.94
C HIS A 256 -7.44 -0.01 2.78
N VAL A 257 -8.35 -0.28 3.72
CA VAL A 257 -9.78 -0.05 3.55
C VAL A 257 -10.25 1.07 4.49
N ASP A 258 -10.88 2.09 3.93
CA ASP A 258 -11.53 3.15 4.71
C ASP A 258 -12.74 2.58 5.49
N ALA A 259 -13.07 3.17 6.64
CA ALA A 259 -14.10 2.64 7.55
C ALA A 259 -15.46 2.34 6.88
N GLY A 260 -15.87 3.13 5.90
CA GLY A 260 -17.12 2.92 5.15
C GLY A 260 -17.13 1.71 4.20
N ALA A 261 -15.95 1.22 3.78
CA ALA A 261 -15.80 0.12 2.83
C ALA A 261 -15.52 -1.24 3.51
N VAL A 262 -15.21 -1.26 4.81
CA VAL A 262 -14.88 -2.50 5.56
C VAL A 262 -15.96 -3.58 5.39
N SER A 263 -17.24 -3.20 5.46
CA SER A 263 -18.36 -4.13 5.28
C SER A 263 -18.36 -4.79 3.89
N PHE A 264 -18.10 -4.02 2.83
CA PHE A 264 -17.98 -4.53 1.46
C PHE A 264 -16.83 -5.53 1.32
N PHE A 265 -15.64 -5.22 1.86
CA PHE A 265 -14.49 -6.13 1.81
C PHE A 265 -14.73 -7.42 2.63
N LYS A 266 -15.42 -7.35 3.78
CA LYS A 266 -15.85 -8.56 4.52
C LYS A 266 -16.80 -9.44 3.71
N HIS A 267 -17.77 -8.86 2.99
CA HIS A 267 -18.63 -9.63 2.08
C HIS A 267 -17.85 -10.26 0.91
N CYS A 268 -16.72 -9.65 0.52
CA CYS A 268 -15.80 -10.23 -0.45
C CYS A 268 -14.84 -11.28 0.14
N GLY A 269 -14.96 -11.65 1.42
CA GLY A 269 -14.14 -12.66 2.07
C GLY A 269 -12.79 -12.17 2.62
N PHE A 270 -12.60 -10.85 2.78
CA PHE A 270 -11.43 -10.31 3.47
C PHE A 270 -11.63 -10.31 4.99
N THR A 271 -10.54 -10.57 5.73
CA THR A 271 -10.51 -10.48 7.19
C THR A 271 -9.75 -9.24 7.68
N ASP A 272 -10.20 -8.66 8.78
CA ASP A 272 -9.54 -7.62 9.57
C ASP A 272 -8.86 -8.17 10.84
N ASP A 273 -8.69 -9.49 10.95
CA ASP A 273 -8.06 -10.16 12.08
C ASP A 273 -6.65 -9.60 12.38
N PRO A 274 -6.40 -9.05 13.59
CA PRO A 274 -5.12 -8.44 13.92
C PRO A 274 -3.91 -9.38 13.93
N LEU A 275 -4.11 -10.68 14.21
CA LEU A 275 -3.05 -11.68 14.28
C LEU A 275 -2.61 -12.09 12.86
N ILE A 276 -3.58 -12.37 11.99
CA ILE A 276 -3.32 -12.63 10.57
C ILE A 276 -2.66 -11.40 9.93
N ASN A 277 -3.19 -10.22 10.20
CA ASN A 277 -2.72 -8.97 9.61
C ASN A 277 -1.39 -8.46 10.19
N ASP A 278 -0.86 -9.07 11.27
CA ASP A 278 0.50 -8.78 11.75
C ASP A 278 1.59 -9.55 10.98
N VAL A 279 1.26 -10.68 10.34
CA VAL A 279 2.18 -11.41 9.45
C VAL A 279 2.67 -10.50 8.31
N PHE A 280 1.77 -9.65 7.83
CA PHE A 280 1.94 -8.74 6.70
C PHE A 280 2.25 -7.29 7.12
N ARG A 281 2.73 -7.07 8.35
CA ARG A 281 3.04 -5.72 8.86
C ARG A 281 4.00 -4.90 8.00
N GLU A 282 4.83 -5.54 7.17
CA GLU A 282 5.73 -4.90 6.20
C GLU A 282 4.98 -4.09 5.12
N VAL A 283 3.68 -4.36 4.93
CA VAL A 283 2.81 -3.68 3.96
C VAL A 283 1.83 -2.71 4.65
N ARG A 284 1.90 -2.57 5.98
CA ARG A 284 1.18 -1.45 6.64
C ARG A 284 1.79 -0.15 6.12
N ASP A 285 0.90 0.75 5.75
CA ASP A 285 1.21 2.00 5.07
C ASP A 285 0.67 3.14 5.94
N ASP A 286 1.25 4.32 5.86
CA ASP A 286 1.12 5.39 6.88
C ASP A 286 -0.24 6.14 6.80
N TRP A 287 -1.22 5.60 6.08
CA TRP A 287 -2.55 6.19 5.91
C TRP A 287 -3.34 6.18 7.21
N ILE A 288 -3.66 7.39 7.66
CA ILE A 288 -4.47 7.64 8.85
C ILE A 288 -5.88 7.04 8.65
N ASN A 289 -6.42 6.39 9.69
CA ASN A 289 -7.78 5.83 9.74
C ASN A 289 -8.12 4.70 8.73
N ARG A 290 -7.13 4.05 8.11
CA ARG A 290 -7.35 2.86 7.26
C ARG A 290 -7.17 1.54 8.01
N THR A 291 -8.04 0.58 7.73
CA THR A 291 -7.94 -0.80 8.22
C THR A 291 -7.25 -1.65 7.16
N LEU A 292 -6.11 -2.25 7.50
CA LEU A 292 -5.53 -3.31 6.66
C LEU A 292 -6.47 -4.51 6.70
N MET A 293 -6.90 -4.98 5.53
CA MET A 293 -7.73 -6.15 5.35
C MET A 293 -7.07 -7.13 4.36
N ILE A 294 -7.23 -8.42 4.59
CA ILE A 294 -6.51 -9.46 3.84
C ILE A 294 -7.46 -10.56 3.38
N TYR A 295 -7.36 -10.93 2.10
CA TYR A 295 -7.92 -12.14 1.53
C TYR A 295 -6.81 -13.18 1.36
N LEU A 296 -7.03 -14.37 1.92
CA LEU A 296 -6.18 -15.53 1.72
C LEU A 296 -6.84 -16.44 0.68
N PRO A 297 -6.24 -16.64 -0.51
CA PRO A 297 -6.75 -17.60 -1.48
C PRO A 297 -6.76 -19.01 -0.87
N PRO A 298 -7.75 -19.85 -1.21
CA PRO A 298 -7.71 -21.25 -0.82
C PRO A 298 -6.48 -21.93 -1.41
N PHE A 299 -6.01 -23.00 -0.76
CA PHE A 299 -5.01 -23.89 -1.35
C PHE A 299 -5.62 -24.63 -2.54
N THR A 300 -5.53 -24.02 -3.72
CA THR A 300 -6.02 -24.57 -4.98
C THR A 300 -5.17 -25.78 -5.37
N THR A 301 -5.61 -26.96 -4.94
CA THR A 301 -5.18 -28.22 -5.53
C THR A 301 -5.87 -28.35 -6.90
N GLU A 302 -5.16 -28.03 -7.98
CA GLU A 302 -5.63 -28.18 -9.37
C GLU A 302 -5.92 -29.65 -9.78
N SER A 303 -5.92 -30.58 -8.82
CA SER A 303 -6.06 -32.03 -8.98
C SER A 303 -7.26 -32.64 -8.22
N ALA A 304 -8.03 -31.85 -7.47
CA ALA A 304 -9.07 -32.34 -6.55
C ALA A 304 -10.40 -32.80 -7.21
N SER A 305 -10.36 -33.25 -8.47
CA SER A 305 -11.56 -33.70 -9.21
C SER A 305 -11.39 -35.04 -9.93
N GLN A 306 -10.40 -35.86 -9.56
CA GLN A 306 -10.14 -37.19 -10.16
C GLN A 306 -10.12 -38.38 -9.18
N ILE A 307 -10.77 -38.27 -8.01
CA ILE A 307 -11.02 -39.44 -7.13
C ILE A 307 -12.52 -39.71 -7.02
N PRO A 308 -13.08 -40.58 -7.89
CA PRO A 308 -14.48 -41.00 -7.79
C PRO A 308 -14.76 -41.66 -6.43
N GLY A 309 -15.75 -41.16 -5.69
CA GLY A 309 -16.15 -41.68 -4.38
C GLY A 309 -15.47 -41.03 -3.17
N PHE A 310 -14.58 -40.05 -3.36
CA PHE A 310 -14.06 -39.25 -2.25
C PHE A 310 -15.09 -38.19 -1.84
N SER A 311 -15.67 -38.36 -0.65
CA SER A 311 -16.62 -37.42 -0.04
C SER A 311 -16.05 -36.92 1.28
N LEU A 312 -15.42 -35.74 1.27
CA LEU A 312 -15.05 -35.04 2.50
C LEU A 312 -16.32 -34.59 3.22
N ILE A 313 -16.50 -35.04 4.46
CA ILE A 313 -17.54 -34.54 5.35
C ILE A 313 -16.99 -33.25 5.96
N MET A 314 -17.49 -32.09 5.49
CA MET A 314 -16.97 -30.77 5.91
C MET A 314 -16.85 -30.60 7.43
N PRO A 315 -17.83 -31.00 8.26
CA PRO A 315 -17.70 -30.94 9.72
C PRO A 315 -16.51 -31.73 10.31
N GLU A 316 -16.17 -32.89 9.75
CA GLU A 316 -15.04 -33.71 10.22
C GLU A 316 -13.70 -33.01 9.90
N LEU A 317 -13.61 -32.38 8.71
CA LEU A 317 -12.44 -31.59 8.32
C LEU A 317 -12.31 -30.31 9.16
N GLU A 318 -13.43 -29.66 9.49
CA GLU A 318 -13.45 -28.49 10.37
C GLU A 318 -12.95 -28.85 11.79
N GLU A 319 -13.39 -29.99 12.34
CA GLU A 319 -12.91 -30.53 13.63
C GLU A 319 -11.42 -30.90 13.59
N GLU A 320 -10.94 -31.58 12.54
CA GLU A 320 -9.51 -31.88 12.37
C GLU A 320 -8.65 -30.61 12.28
N VAL A 321 -9.12 -29.56 11.60
CA VAL A 321 -8.44 -28.27 11.52
C VAL A 321 -8.42 -27.55 12.87
N GLU A 322 -9.51 -27.59 13.63
CA GLU A 322 -9.57 -27.00 14.98
C GLU A 322 -8.59 -27.69 15.94
N ILE A 323 -8.55 -29.02 15.97
CA ILE A 323 -7.57 -29.80 16.76
C ILE A 323 -6.14 -29.45 16.36
N ALA A 324 -5.85 -29.39 15.05
CA ALA A 324 -4.52 -29.03 14.56
C ALA A 324 -4.11 -27.59 14.93
N MET A 325 -5.08 -26.66 15.01
CA MET A 325 -4.86 -25.30 15.50
C MET A 325 -4.57 -25.26 17.01
N GLU A 326 -5.27 -26.04 17.82
CA GLU A 326 -4.99 -26.15 19.26
C GLU A 326 -3.59 -26.73 19.53
N ASP A 327 -3.21 -27.80 18.84
CA ASP A 327 -1.88 -28.41 18.95
C ASP A 327 -0.77 -27.44 18.52
N ALA A 328 -0.96 -26.71 17.41
CA ALA A 328 -0.02 -25.69 16.95
C ALA A 328 0.13 -24.54 17.95
N LEU A 329 -0.98 -24.10 18.56
CA LEU A 329 -0.99 -23.06 19.59
C LEU A 329 -0.26 -23.54 20.86
N SER A 330 -0.51 -24.78 21.30
CA SER A 330 0.17 -25.41 22.43
C SER A 330 1.68 -25.50 22.21
N ALA A 331 2.12 -25.95 21.03
CA ALA A 331 3.53 -26.01 20.65
C ALA A 331 4.20 -24.62 20.65
N TYR A 332 3.52 -23.61 20.08
CA TYR A 332 4.00 -22.22 20.09
C TYR A 332 4.15 -21.66 21.52
N GLN A 333 3.17 -21.89 22.40
CA GLN A 333 3.23 -21.46 23.79
C GLN A 333 4.40 -22.10 24.55
N GLN A 334 4.64 -23.40 24.35
CA GLN A 334 5.80 -24.10 24.92
C GLN A 334 7.12 -23.50 24.42
N GLN A 335 7.23 -23.25 23.12
CA GLN A 335 8.41 -22.59 22.53
C GLN A 335 8.65 -21.20 23.13
N ALA A 336 7.61 -20.37 23.27
CA ALA A 336 7.70 -19.04 23.86
C ALA A 336 8.16 -19.08 25.33
N VAL A 337 7.69 -20.04 26.12
CA VAL A 337 8.16 -20.26 27.50
C VAL A 337 9.63 -20.66 27.52
N CYS A 338 10.06 -21.59 26.67
CA CYS A 338 11.46 -22.03 26.58
C CYS A 338 12.40 -20.89 26.17
N VAL A 339 12.05 -20.13 25.12
CA VAL A 339 12.83 -18.95 24.69
C VAL A 339 12.91 -17.89 25.81
N THR A 340 11.79 -17.62 26.49
CA THR A 340 11.78 -16.66 27.61
C THR A 340 12.67 -17.11 28.77
N ARG A 341 12.67 -18.41 29.10
CA ARG A 341 13.57 -18.99 30.12
C ARG A 341 15.04 -18.90 29.69
N LEU A 342 15.36 -19.22 28.44
CA LEU A 342 16.72 -19.08 27.88
C LEU A 342 17.22 -17.63 27.95
N VAL A 343 16.39 -16.65 27.58
CA VAL A 343 16.74 -15.21 27.69
C VAL A 343 17.02 -14.80 29.14
N ARG A 344 16.23 -15.30 30.11
CA ARG A 344 16.47 -15.06 31.54
C ARG A 344 17.77 -15.72 32.01
N GLU A 345 18.05 -16.95 31.61
CA GLU A 345 19.27 -17.65 32.00
C GLU A 345 20.52 -16.98 31.39
N ILE A 346 20.47 -16.57 30.12
CA ILE A 346 21.56 -15.81 29.47
C ILE A 346 21.84 -14.49 30.22
N LYS A 347 20.81 -13.78 30.69
CA LYS A 347 20.98 -12.57 31.53
C LYS A 347 21.66 -12.91 32.86
N THR A 348 21.20 -13.94 33.56
CA THR A 348 21.80 -14.43 34.82
C THR A 348 23.26 -14.84 34.64
N LEU A 349 23.57 -15.59 33.58
CA LEU A 349 24.93 -16.04 33.25
C LEU A 349 25.85 -14.86 32.90
N ARG A 350 25.37 -13.84 32.17
CA ARG A 350 26.14 -12.61 31.92
C ARG A 350 26.50 -11.90 33.23
N VAL A 351 25.56 -11.74 34.17
CA VAL A 351 25.83 -11.14 35.48
C VAL A 351 26.86 -11.96 36.28
N LYS A 352 26.72 -13.29 36.34
CA LYS A 352 27.70 -14.16 37.00
C LYS A 352 29.09 -14.05 36.38
N LEU A 353 29.18 -14.00 35.05
CA LEU A 353 30.43 -13.90 34.31
C LEU A 353 31.10 -12.52 34.52
N GLU A 354 30.32 -11.45 34.64
CA GLU A 354 30.84 -10.13 35.03
C GLU A 354 31.38 -10.11 36.47
N LEU A 355 30.69 -10.75 37.43
CA LEU A 355 31.18 -10.88 38.81
C LEU A 355 32.50 -11.65 38.86
N GLN A 356 32.57 -12.82 38.21
CA GLN A 356 33.81 -13.62 38.11
C GLN A 356 34.95 -12.86 37.42
N ARG A 357 34.67 -12.04 36.40
CA ARG A 357 35.67 -11.16 35.80
C ARG A 357 36.20 -10.12 36.79
N ARG A 358 35.35 -9.53 37.64
CA ARG A 358 35.78 -8.58 38.68
C ARG A 358 36.65 -9.27 39.73
N GLU A 359 36.25 -10.46 40.20
CA GLU A 359 37.02 -11.27 41.14
C GLU A 359 38.41 -11.63 40.58
N LEU A 360 38.49 -12.07 39.31
CA LEU A 360 39.77 -12.35 38.65
C LEU A 360 40.67 -11.11 38.55
N VAL A 361 40.11 -9.91 38.32
CA VAL A 361 40.88 -8.65 38.32
C VAL A 361 41.44 -8.36 39.72
N ILE A 362 40.63 -8.52 40.77
CA ILE A 362 41.05 -8.32 42.17
C ILE A 362 42.18 -9.31 42.54
N LEU A 363 41.97 -10.60 42.28
CA LEU A 363 42.96 -11.66 42.57
C LEU A 363 44.26 -11.45 41.79
N LYS A 364 44.19 -11.04 40.52
CA LYS A 364 45.36 -10.72 39.71
C LYS A 364 46.11 -9.50 40.24
N GLY A 365 45.40 -8.49 40.74
CA GLY A 365 45.98 -7.32 41.42
C GLY A 365 46.71 -7.70 42.71
N GLN A 366 46.08 -8.52 43.56
CA GLN A 366 46.67 -9.04 44.80
C GLN A 366 47.92 -9.90 44.52
N LEU A 367 47.89 -10.78 43.53
CA LEU A 367 49.04 -11.59 43.11
C LEU A 367 50.19 -10.70 42.58
N GLY A 368 49.85 -9.63 41.84
CA GLY A 368 50.80 -8.62 41.41
C GLY A 368 51.51 -7.93 42.57
N LEU A 369 50.75 -7.45 43.57
CA LEU A 369 51.32 -6.89 44.80
C LEU A 369 52.19 -7.89 45.55
N GLY A 370 51.73 -9.13 45.75
CA GLY A 370 52.50 -10.17 46.45
C GLY A 370 53.83 -10.48 45.79
N ASN A 371 53.87 -10.50 44.45
CA ASN A 371 55.11 -10.69 43.69
C ASN A 371 56.05 -9.47 43.79
N GLN A 372 55.53 -8.24 43.81
CA GLN A 372 56.33 -7.03 44.05
C GLN A 372 56.93 -7.02 45.47
N LEU A 373 56.12 -7.36 46.48
CA LEU A 373 56.55 -7.45 47.88
C LEU A 373 57.64 -8.52 48.05
N LYS A 374 57.48 -9.68 47.41
CA LYS A 374 58.50 -10.74 47.41
C LYS A 374 59.81 -10.30 46.73
N MET A 375 59.74 -9.56 45.62
CA MET A 375 60.94 -8.97 45.01
C MET A 375 61.59 -7.92 45.91
N ALA A 376 60.81 -7.06 46.58
CA ALA A 376 61.32 -6.08 47.53
C ALA A 376 62.04 -6.74 48.71
N CYS A 377 61.46 -7.79 49.31
CA CYS A 377 62.14 -8.58 50.35
C CYS A 377 63.44 -9.21 49.84
N GLN A 378 63.44 -9.82 48.64
CA GLN A 378 64.66 -10.39 48.06
C GLN A 378 65.75 -9.34 47.74
N LEU A 379 65.37 -8.10 47.45
CA LEU A 379 66.33 -7.00 47.28
C LEU A 379 66.90 -6.55 48.63
N LEU A 380 66.05 -6.42 49.66
CA LEU A 380 66.50 -6.09 51.02
C LEU A 380 67.42 -7.17 51.62
N ASP A 381 67.09 -8.46 51.44
CA ASP A 381 67.96 -9.56 51.90
C ASP A 381 69.32 -9.57 51.19
N LYS A 382 69.35 -9.27 49.88
CA LYS A 382 70.61 -9.10 49.14
C LYS A 382 71.42 -7.91 49.66
N GLN A 383 70.76 -6.79 49.93
CA GLN A 383 71.40 -5.59 50.45
C GLN A 383 72.02 -5.83 51.84
N ARG A 384 71.31 -6.59 52.69
CA ARG A 384 71.76 -7.01 54.02
C ARG A 384 72.97 -7.96 54.00
N ILE A 385 73.14 -8.74 52.94
CA ILE A 385 74.31 -9.60 52.73
C ILE A 385 75.51 -8.75 52.28
N SER A 386 75.32 -7.81 51.35
CA SER A 386 76.38 -6.88 50.95
C SER A 386 76.84 -5.94 52.05
N ASP A 387 75.97 -5.61 53.02
CA ASP A 387 76.34 -4.81 54.20
C ASP A 387 77.12 -5.61 55.26
N SER A 388 77.18 -6.95 55.15
CA SER A 388 77.94 -7.81 56.08
C SER A 388 79.36 -8.16 55.62
N ASP A 389 79.68 -7.95 54.35
CA ASP A 389 80.99 -8.24 53.74
C ASP A 389 81.87 -6.97 53.63
N ASN A 390 82.04 -6.24 54.74
CA ASN A 390 82.93 -5.06 54.78
C ASN A 390 83.93 -5.15 55.96
N PRO A 391 85.08 -5.82 55.79
CA PRO A 391 86.17 -5.84 56.75
C PRO A 391 87.06 -4.58 56.65
N ASP A 392 87.51 -4.08 57.81
CA ASP A 392 88.43 -2.95 58.01
C ASP A 392 87.90 -1.55 57.58
N GLN A 393 87.94 -0.48 58.38
CA GLN A 393 89.07 0.03 59.18
C GLN A 393 88.67 0.95 60.35
N ASN A 394 89.41 0.81 61.46
CA ASN A 394 89.97 1.85 62.34
C ASN A 394 89.27 3.23 62.52
N GLY A 395 88.69 3.42 63.71
CA GLY A 395 88.98 4.49 64.71
C GLY A 395 89.14 5.98 64.33
N VAL A 396 88.45 6.85 65.09
CA VAL A 396 89.00 7.93 65.97
C VAL A 396 87.83 8.55 66.81
N GLU A 397 88.18 9.26 67.88
CA GLU A 397 87.35 9.74 69.02
C GLU A 397 86.24 10.80 68.76
N PRO A 398 85.35 11.07 69.75
CA PRO A 398 84.11 11.83 69.57
C PRO A 398 84.17 13.32 69.99
N SER A 399 83.25 14.14 69.48
CA SER A 399 82.94 15.45 70.07
C SER A 399 81.51 15.94 69.80
N SER A 400 80.80 16.24 70.89
CA SER A 400 79.80 17.31 71.08
C SER A 400 78.60 17.50 70.12
N GLU A 401 77.39 17.48 70.71
CA GLU A 401 76.31 18.50 70.59
C GLU A 401 75.76 18.92 69.21
N ALA A 402 74.47 19.20 69.00
CA ALA A 402 73.24 19.02 69.79
C ALA A 402 72.03 19.42 68.88
N VAL A 403 70.83 19.60 69.48
CA VAL A 403 69.76 20.51 69.03
C VAL A 403 68.74 20.02 67.96
N SER A 404 67.52 19.81 68.48
CA SER A 404 66.19 20.19 67.93
C SER A 404 65.45 19.43 66.82
N THR A 405 64.46 18.66 67.31
CA THR A 405 63.00 18.73 67.01
C THR A 405 62.41 18.44 65.62
N PRO A 406 61.26 17.73 65.55
CA PRO A 406 60.38 17.63 64.38
C PRO A 406 59.47 18.89 64.29
N PRO A 407 58.68 19.14 63.21
CA PRO A 407 57.44 18.40 62.91
C PRO A 407 57.18 18.31 61.37
N ASN A 408 56.00 18.04 60.77
CA ASN A 408 54.62 17.82 61.25
C ASN A 408 53.78 17.02 60.23
N VAL A 409 52.57 16.59 60.63
CA VAL A 409 51.33 16.23 59.86
C VAL A 409 51.49 15.59 58.47
#